data_AF-A0A4R5VSJ3-F1
#
_entry.id   AF-A0A4R5VSJ3-F1
#
_cell.length_a   1.000
_cell.length_b   1.000
_cell.length_c   1.000
_cell.angle_alpha   90.00
_cell.angle_beta   90.00
_cell.angle_gamma   90.00
#
_symmetry.space_group_name_H-M   'P 1'
#
loop_
_entity.id
_entity.type
_entity.pdbx_description
1 polymer ?
#
loop_
_entity_poly.entity_id
_entity_poly.type
_entity_poly.pdbx_seq_one_letter_code
_entity_poly.pdbx_strand_id
1 'polypeptide(L)' 'MFQFFLIVGIVGIIISGVFIGAWVDGDRQRGNFYSETPEDRNSRTKIALISGFVGIISLVISGLIYFIFQ' A
#
# COMPACT_ATOMS: atom_id res chain seq x y z
N MET A 1 1.79 19.92 9.16
CA MET A 1 1.07 19.39 7.98
C MET A 1 1.91 18.40 7.17
N PHE A 2 3.14 18.75 6.76
CA PHE A 2 4.07 17.84 6.06
C PHE A 2 4.18 16.44 6.69
N GLN A 3 4.52 16.36 7.99
CA GLN A 3 4.76 15.10 8.71
C GLN A 3 3.51 14.20 8.74
N PHE A 4 2.32 14.79 8.84
CA PHE A 4 1.08 14.02 8.83
C PHE A 4 0.89 13.27 7.51
N PHE A 5 1.00 13.97 6.38
CA PHE A 5 0.90 13.36 5.05
C PHE A 5 2.04 12.37 4.77
N LEU A 6 3.24 12.63 5.29
CA LEU A 6 4.36 11.71 5.19
C LEU A 6 4.05 10.38 5.89
N ILE A 7 3.58 10.43 7.14
CA ILE A 7 3.26 9.24 7.94
C ILE A 7 2.12 8.46 7.30
N VAL A 8 1.02 9.14 6.95
CA VAL A 8 -0.12 8.50 6.25
C VAL A 8 0.34 7.86 4.94
N GLY A 9 1.20 8.55 4.20
CA GLY A 9 1.80 8.07 2.97
C GLY A 9 2.57 6.77 3.16
N ILE A 10 3.54 6.76 4.08
CA ILE A 10 4.36 5.58 4.39
C ILE A 10 3.48 4.41 4.88
N VAL A 11 2.56 4.67 5.82
CA VAL A 11 1.66 3.64 6.35
C VAL A 11 0.78 3.06 5.24
N GLY A 12 0.26 3.88 4.32
CA GLY A 12 -0.53 3.43 3.18
C GLY A 12 0.25 2.48 2.25
N ILE A 13 1.52 2.80 1.96
CA ILE A 13 2.40 1.92 1.17
C ILE A 13 2.69 0.61 1.89
N ILE A 14 2.93 0.65 3.21
CA ILE A 14 3.15 -0.55 4.02
C ILE A 14 1.89 -1.43 4.01
N ILE A 15 0.70 -0.87 4.17
CA ILE A 15 -0.54 -1.67 4.09
C ILE A 15 -0.67 -2.28 2.69
N SER A 16 -0.43 -1.48 1.65
CA SER A 16 -0.52 -1.92 0.26
C SER A 16 0.35 -3.14 -0.05
N GLY A 17 1.64 -3.05 0.29
CA GLY A 17 2.56 -4.13 -0.04
C GLY A 17 2.30 -5.41 0.78
N VAL A 18 1.72 -5.32 1.99
CA VAL A 18 1.38 -6.49 2.81
C VAL A 18 0.24 -7.23 2.13
N PHE A 19 -0.80 -6.50 1.71
CA PHE A 19 -1.94 -7.10 1.04
C PHE A 19 -1.61 -7.59 -0.38
N ILE A 20 -0.75 -6.93 -1.14
CA ILE A 20 -0.35 -7.46 -2.46
C ILE A 20 0.65 -8.63 -2.33
N GLY A 21 1.23 -8.83 -1.14
CA GLY A 21 2.25 -9.85 -0.88
C GLY A 21 3.64 -9.48 -1.42
N ALA A 22 3.95 -8.18 -1.52
CA ALA A 22 5.26 -7.67 -1.96
C ALA A 22 6.41 -8.11 -1.03
N TRP A 23 6.10 -8.46 0.23
CA TRP A 23 7.06 -8.93 1.24
C TRP A 23 6.95 -10.43 1.54
N VAL A 24 6.32 -11.22 0.65
CA VAL A 24 6.15 -12.66 0.82
C VAL A 24 6.96 -13.40 -0.24
N ASP A 25 7.61 -14.51 0.16
CA ASP A 25 8.37 -15.36 -0.76
C ASP A 25 7.48 -15.97 -1.86
N GLY A 26 8.03 -16.17 -3.05
CA GLY A 26 7.27 -16.68 -4.21
C GLY A 26 6.57 -18.02 -3.97
N ASP A 27 7.20 -18.95 -3.24
CA ASP A 27 6.58 -20.24 -2.92
C ASP A 27 5.39 -20.10 -1.95
N ARG A 28 5.51 -19.20 -0.96
CA ARG A 28 4.42 -18.87 -0.05
C ARG A 28 3.28 -18.14 -0.76
N GLN A 29 3.60 -17.23 -1.67
CA GLN A 29 2.62 -16.51 -2.48
C GLN A 29 1.83 -17.47 -3.37
N ARG A 30 2.50 -18.47 -3.98
CA ARG A 30 1.85 -19.54 -4.74
C ARG A 30 0.98 -20.42 -3.86
N GLY A 31 1.46 -20.82 -2.68
CA GLY A 31 0.67 -21.56 -1.70
C GLY A 31 -0.63 -20.84 -1.34
N ASN A 32 -0.52 -19.56 -0.97
CA ASN A 32 -1.67 -18.71 -0.64
C ASN A 32 -2.65 -18.60 -1.82
N PHE A 33 -2.14 -18.46 -3.04
CA PHE A 33 -2.96 -18.40 -4.24
C PHE A 33 -3.78 -19.68 -4.45
N TYR A 34 -3.29 -20.87 -4.10
CA TYR A 34 -4.09 -22.08 -4.25
C TYR A 34 -5.07 -22.33 -3.09
N SER A 35 -4.82 -21.76 -1.91
CA SER A 35 -5.69 -21.93 -0.73
C SER A 35 -6.82 -20.90 -0.62
N GLU A 36 -6.65 -19.70 -1.17
CA GLU A 36 -7.66 -18.62 -1.07
C GLU A 36 -8.74 -18.72 -2.15
N THR A 37 -9.95 -18.25 -1.87
CA THR A 37 -10.99 -18.11 -2.90
C THR A 37 -10.68 -16.95 -3.86
N PRO A 38 -11.24 -16.95 -5.08
CA PRO A 38 -11.14 -15.78 -5.98
C PRO A 38 -11.65 -14.48 -5.34
N GLU A 39 -12.70 -14.55 -4.53
CA GLU A 39 -13.30 -13.43 -3.81
C GLU A 39 -12.34 -12.84 -2.77
N ASP A 40 -11.64 -13.69 -2.02
CA ASP A 40 -10.63 -13.26 -1.04
C ASP A 40 -9.46 -12.56 -1.73
N ARG A 41 -8.98 -13.13 -2.84
CA ARG A 41 -7.88 -12.55 -3.63
C ARG A 41 -8.26 -11.19 -4.21
N ASN A 42 -9.49 -11.05 -4.70
CA ASN A 42 -10.00 -9.78 -5.20
C ASN A 42 -10.11 -8.74 -4.08
N SER A 43 -10.67 -9.12 -2.92
CA SER A 43 -10.79 -8.24 -1.76
C SER A 43 -9.41 -7.78 -1.28
N ARG A 44 -8.46 -8.69 -1.16
CA ARG A 44 -7.07 -8.40 -0.78
C ARG A 44 -6.41 -7.43 -1.76
N THR A 45 -6.53 -7.69 -3.06
CA THR A 45 -5.99 -6.82 -4.11
C THR A 45 -6.63 -5.44 -4.08
N LYS A 46 -7.95 -5.36 -3.88
CA LYS A 46 -8.67 -4.08 -3.77
C LYS A 46 -8.19 -3.26 -2.58
N ILE A 47 -8.01 -3.87 -1.42
CA ILE A 47 -7.45 -3.21 -0.23
C ILE A 47 -6.03 -2.73 -0.51
N ALA A 48 -5.20 -3.57 -1.14
CA ALA A 48 -3.84 -3.20 -1.51
C ALA A 48 -3.80 -1.97 -2.43
N LEU A 49 -4.64 -1.94 -3.46
CA LEU A 49 -4.68 -0.86 -4.44
C LEU A 49 -5.20 0.44 -3.82
N ILE A 50 -6.29 0.39 -3.03
CA ILE A 50 -6.84 1.58 -2.38
C ILE A 50 -5.83 2.18 -1.40
N SER A 51 -5.26 1.36 -0.51
CA SER A 51 -4.27 1.82 0.47
C SER A 51 -3.01 2.35 -0.20
N GLY A 52 -2.53 1.69 -1.25
CA GLY A 52 -1.37 2.13 -2.03
C GLY A 52 -1.63 3.46 -2.72
N PHE A 53 -2.80 3.63 -3.34
CA PHE A 53 -3.17 4.88 -4.00
C PHE A 53 -3.28 6.05 -3.01
N VAL A 54 -3.93 5.84 -1.86
CA VAL A 54 -3.98 6.83 -0.76
C VAL A 54 -2.57 7.14 -0.25
N GLY A 55 -1.72 6.12 -0.12
CA GLY A 55 -0.32 6.27 0.28
C GLY A 55 0.47 7.15 -0.69
N ILE A 56 0.42 6.84 -2.00
CA ILE A 56 1.09 7.60 -3.06
C ILE A 56 0.62 9.05 -3.08
N ILE A 57 -0.68 9.30 -3.07
CA ILE A 57 -1.22 10.67 -3.06
C ILE A 57 -0.72 11.43 -1.83
N SER A 58 -0.74 10.80 -0.65
CA SER A 58 -0.27 11.45 0.58
C SER A 58 1.22 11.76 0.53
N LEU A 59 2.05 10.87 -0.02
CA LEU A 59 3.48 11.13 -0.22
C LEU A 59 3.73 12.27 -1.22
N VAL A 60 2.97 12.32 -2.32
CA VAL A 60 3.05 13.42 -3.30
C VAL A 60 2.69 14.75 -2.63
N ILE A 61 1.59 14.81 -1.89
CA ILE A 61 1.19 16.02 -1.14
C ILE A 61 2.28 16.41 -0.15
N SER A 62 2.84 15.45 0.59
CA SER A 62 3.94 15.68 1.53
C SER A 62 5.16 16.29 0.82
N GLY A 63 5.59 15.70 -0.29
CA GLY A 63 6.71 16.21 -1.09
C GLY A 63 6.46 17.62 -1.65
N LEU A 64 5.24 17.91 -2.11
CA LEU A 64 4.86 19.25 -2.56
C LEU A 64 4.88 20.27 -1.43
N ILE A 65 4.37 19.92 -0.24
CA ILE A 65 4.41 20.81 0.93
C ILE A 65 5.86 21.11 1.31
N TYR A 66 6.72 20.09 1.34
CA TYR A 66 8.13 20.27 1.64
C TYR A 66 8.80 21.18 0.61
N PHE A 67 8.61 20.93 -0.68
CA PHE A 67 9.27 21.71 -1.74
C PHE A 67 8.82 23.18 -1.81
N ILE A 68 7.55 23.48 -1.49
CA ILE A 68 7.00 24.84 -1.62
C ILE A 68 7.23 25.68 -0.37
N PHE A 69 7.13 25.07 0.82
CA PHE A 69 7.07 25.82 2.09
C PHE A 69 8.30 25.67 2.99
N GLN A 70 9.24 24.80 2.63
CA GLN A 70 10.45 24.54 3.41
C GLN A 70 11.70 24.81 2.57
#